data_AF-A0A972B690-F1
#
_entry.id   AF-A0A972B690-F1
#
_cell.length_a   1.000
_cell.length_b   1.000
_cell.length_c   1.000
_cell.angle_alpha   90.00
_cell.angle_beta   90.00
_cell.angle_gamma   90.00
#
_symmetry.space_group_name_H-M   'P 1'
#
loop_
_entity.id
_entity.type
_entity.pdbx_description
1 polymer ?
#
loop_
_entity_poly.entity_id
_entity_poly.type
_entity_poly.pdbx_seq_one_letter_code
_entity_poly.pdbx_strand_id
1 'polypeptide(L)'
;MKQHITPDDLATLTESQKMNLRDMWMPEVNTLACASVCKCVVNDIYENIVFVIGSIIIPEGSNTPVLGRLGPADEIMIDDELPDQNNEEEVSGEIPKACDENYVDEISEFEYFEPDHYFSKKDCLPLLSIGQMLEMLSRLKYGQHGFTVSLPPIKRLIGDKGYTVTNSLDQEYEEEELCDALWSALKTFL
;
A
#
# COMPACT_ATOMS: atom_id res chain seq x y z
N MET A 1 -5.81 -17.49 -11.26
CA MET A 1 -4.61 -17.62 -10.42
C MET A 1 -4.45 -16.32 -9.67
N LYS A 2 -4.67 -16.36 -8.36
CA LYS A 2 -4.37 -15.25 -7.44
C LYS A 2 -2.94 -14.74 -7.67
N GLN A 3 -2.79 -13.44 -7.90
CA GLN A 3 -1.49 -12.79 -8.18
C GLN A 3 -0.90 -12.07 -6.96
N HIS A 4 -1.78 -11.68 -6.04
CA HIS A 4 -1.45 -10.96 -4.81
C HIS A 4 -2.20 -11.59 -3.64
N ILE A 5 -1.65 -11.48 -2.43
CA ILE A 5 -2.42 -11.76 -1.21
C ILE A 5 -3.55 -10.74 -1.06
N THR A 6 -4.60 -11.14 -0.36
CA THR A 6 -5.83 -10.35 -0.16
C THR A 6 -5.89 -9.77 1.25
N PRO A 7 -6.78 -8.79 1.51
CA PRO A 7 -7.03 -8.32 2.86
C PRO A 7 -7.45 -9.44 3.82
N ASP A 8 -8.18 -10.45 3.33
CA ASP A 8 -8.59 -11.61 4.13
C ASP A 8 -7.38 -12.44 4.58
N ASP A 9 -6.38 -12.60 3.71
CA ASP A 9 -5.12 -13.27 4.06
C ASP A 9 -4.37 -12.51 5.16
N LEU A 10 -4.36 -11.17 5.10
CA LEU A 10 -3.75 -10.32 6.13
C LEU A 10 -4.53 -10.37 7.46
N ALA A 11 -5.85 -10.56 7.42
CA ALA A 11 -6.68 -10.71 8.61
C ALA A 11 -6.36 -11.99 9.39
N THR A 12 -5.78 -13.00 8.74
CA THR A 12 -5.33 -14.23 9.42
C THR A 12 -4.07 -14.03 10.29
N LEU A 13 -3.35 -12.92 10.11
CA LEU A 13 -2.12 -12.64 10.84
C LEU A 13 -2.40 -12.14 12.26
N THR A 14 -1.53 -12.56 13.19
CA THR A 14 -1.45 -11.94 14.51
C THR A 14 -0.85 -10.54 14.44
N GLU A 15 -1.06 -9.70 15.45
CA GLU A 15 -0.50 -8.34 15.49
C GLU A 15 1.05 -8.32 15.43
N SER A 16 1.71 -9.32 16.03
CA SER A 16 3.18 -9.45 15.92
C SER A 16 3.61 -9.74 14.47
N GLN A 17 2.89 -10.60 13.76
CA GLN A 17 3.19 -10.92 12.36
C GLN A 17 2.92 -9.73 11.44
N LYS A 18 1.85 -8.95 11.71
CA LYS A 18 1.58 -7.69 10.99
C LYS A 18 2.70 -6.67 11.20
N MET A 19 3.20 -6.55 12.45
CA MET A 19 4.31 -5.67 12.77
C MET A 19 5.59 -6.08 12.02
N ASN A 20 5.96 -7.36 12.10
CA ASN A 20 7.15 -7.88 11.42
C ASN A 20 7.04 -7.76 9.88
N LEU A 21 5.85 -8.05 9.32
CA LEU A 21 5.59 -7.85 7.89
C LEU A 21 5.80 -6.39 7.48
N ARG A 22 5.31 -5.45 8.28
CA ARG A 22 5.48 -4.01 8.04
C ARG A 22 6.93 -3.57 8.11
N ASP A 23 7.71 -4.15 9.02
CA ASP A 23 9.13 -3.82 9.19
C ASP A 23 9.98 -4.36 8.02
N MET A 24 9.65 -5.57 7.53
CA MET A 24 10.33 -6.16 6.38
C MET A 24 9.90 -5.54 5.04
N TRP A 25 8.73 -4.94 4.99
CA TRP A 25 8.19 -4.34 3.79
C TRP A 25 8.81 -2.97 3.51
N MET A 26 9.39 -2.86 2.31
CA MET A 26 9.77 -1.60 1.68
C MET A 26 8.71 -1.20 0.64
N PRO A 27 7.91 -0.14 0.86
CA PRO A 27 6.91 0.31 -0.09
C PRO A 27 7.56 0.74 -1.40
N GLU A 28 6.89 0.44 -2.52
CA GLU A 28 7.30 0.85 -3.86
C GLU A 28 6.08 1.40 -4.62
N VAL A 29 6.32 2.36 -5.51
CA VAL A 29 5.26 2.89 -6.38
C VAL A 29 4.72 1.79 -7.30
N ASN A 30 3.45 1.91 -7.68
CA ASN A 30 2.71 0.94 -8.49
C ASN A 30 2.54 -0.45 -7.85
N THR A 31 2.67 -0.54 -6.52
CA THR A 31 2.39 -1.76 -5.77
C THR A 31 1.10 -1.62 -4.95
N LEU A 32 0.47 -2.76 -4.62
CA LEU A 32 -0.78 -2.79 -3.87
C LEU A 32 -0.52 -2.78 -2.36
N ALA A 33 -1.32 -1.99 -1.64
CA ALA A 33 -1.33 -1.93 -0.19
C ALA A 33 -2.77 -1.89 0.32
N CYS A 34 -2.91 -2.19 1.61
CA CYS A 34 -4.15 -2.14 2.35
C CYS A 34 -3.95 -1.24 3.57
N ALA A 35 -4.73 -0.17 3.68
CA ALA A 35 -4.79 0.69 4.87
C ALA A 35 -5.96 0.27 5.77
N SER A 36 -5.75 0.26 7.08
CA SER A 36 -6.80 0.05 8.07
C SER A 36 -7.26 1.41 8.61
N VAL A 37 -8.45 1.86 8.21
CA VAL A 37 -8.98 3.18 8.58
C VAL A 37 -10.05 3.02 9.66
N CYS A 38 -9.93 3.80 10.73
CA CYS A 38 -10.93 3.79 11.80
C CYS A 38 -12.22 4.45 11.33
N LYS A 39 -13.31 3.68 11.29
CA LYS A 39 -14.64 4.18 10.94
C LYS A 39 -15.44 4.59 12.18
N CYS A 40 -15.27 3.86 13.28
CA CYS A 40 -15.96 4.15 14.53
C CYS A 40 -15.08 3.74 15.73
N VAL A 41 -14.49 4.73 16.38
CA VAL A 41 -13.65 4.52 17.58
C VAL A 41 -14.43 3.87 18.73
N VAL A 42 -15.71 4.23 18.91
CA VAL A 42 -16.53 3.75 20.04
C VAL A 42 -16.77 2.25 19.98
N ASN A 43 -16.96 1.71 18.78
CA ASN A 43 -17.25 0.30 18.57
C ASN A 43 -16.04 -0.48 18.03
N ASP A 44 -14.87 0.16 17.97
CA ASP A 44 -13.63 -0.41 17.43
C ASP A 44 -13.78 -0.95 15.99
N ILE A 45 -14.55 -0.24 15.15
CA ILE A 45 -14.83 -0.64 13.76
C ILE A 45 -13.80 0.00 12.83
N TYR A 46 -13.08 -0.84 12.10
CA TYR A 46 -12.13 -0.45 11.06
C TYR A 46 -12.59 -0.93 9.68
N GLU A 47 -12.22 -0.18 8.66
CA GLU A 47 -12.45 -0.49 7.26
C GLU A 47 -11.11 -0.63 6.54
N ASN A 48 -11.00 -1.67 5.71
CA ASN A 48 -9.80 -1.93 4.92
C ASN A 48 -9.93 -1.26 3.55
N ILE A 49 -9.07 -0.28 3.29
CA ILE A 49 -9.00 0.41 1.99
C ILE A 49 -7.84 -0.19 1.20
N VAL A 50 -8.16 -0.83 0.08
CA VAL A 50 -7.15 -1.34 -0.86
C VAL A 50 -6.82 -0.28 -1.90
N PHE A 51 -5.54 0.00 -2.10
CA PHE A 51 -5.09 1.03 -3.02
C PHE A 51 -3.76 0.66 -3.70
N VAL A 52 -3.48 1.32 -4.82
CA VAL A 52 -2.18 1.30 -5.48
C VAL A 52 -1.37 2.48 -4.96
N ILE A 53 -0.10 2.27 -4.60
CA ILE A 53 0.79 3.33 -4.14
C ILE A 53 1.22 4.17 -5.34
N GLY A 54 0.83 5.44 -5.39
CA GLY A 54 1.24 6.41 -6.40
C GLY A 54 2.49 7.19 -6.01
N SER A 55 2.64 7.51 -4.73
CA SER A 55 3.79 8.27 -4.21
C SER A 55 4.20 7.81 -2.81
N ILE A 56 5.46 8.04 -2.47
CA ILE A 56 6.03 7.76 -1.15
C ILE A 56 6.68 9.05 -0.66
N ILE A 57 6.12 9.62 0.40
CA ILE A 57 6.55 10.89 0.98
C ILE A 57 7.23 10.59 2.31
N ILE A 58 8.40 11.20 2.55
CA ILE A 58 9.11 11.12 3.82
C ILE A 58 9.06 12.52 4.44
N PRO A 59 8.18 12.77 5.43
CA PRO A 59 8.05 14.08 6.04
C PRO A 59 9.34 14.49 6.78
N GLU A 60 9.69 15.77 6.74
CA GLU A 60 10.84 16.29 7.47
C GLU A 60 10.70 16.01 8.98
N GLY A 61 11.73 15.43 9.59
CA GLY A 61 11.73 15.06 11.01
C GLY A 61 10.96 13.77 11.36
N SER A 62 10.37 13.08 10.38
CA SER A 62 9.73 11.77 10.58
C SER A 62 10.45 10.68 9.77
N ASN A 63 10.73 9.55 10.42
CA ASN A 63 11.21 8.35 9.74
C ASN A 63 10.07 7.45 9.22
N THR A 64 8.82 7.87 9.37
CA THR A 64 7.65 7.08 8.93
C THR A 64 7.18 7.58 7.57
N PRO A 65 7.27 6.77 6.50
CA PRO A 65 6.75 7.16 5.20
C PRO A 65 5.24 7.32 5.21
N VAL A 66 4.77 8.28 4.42
CA VAL A 66 3.36 8.45 4.04
C VAL A 66 3.19 7.96 2.61
N LEU A 67 2.19 7.12 2.39
CA LEU A 67 1.89 6.48 1.13
C LEU A 67 0.72 7.21 0.48
N GLY A 68 0.99 7.86 -0.65
CA GLY A 68 -0.06 8.46 -1.47
C GLY A 68 -0.69 7.40 -2.36
N ARG A 69 -2.02 7.36 -2.39
CA ARG A 69 -2.80 6.56 -3.33
C ARG A 69 -2.63 7.12 -4.74
N LEU A 70 -2.48 6.22 -5.71
CA LEU A 70 -2.51 6.57 -7.13
C LEU A 70 -3.94 7.02 -7.49
N GLY A 71 -4.12 8.32 -7.70
CA GLY A 71 -5.35 8.91 -8.22
C GLY A 71 -5.49 8.71 -9.74
N PRO A 72 -6.69 8.92 -10.30
CA PRO A 72 -6.85 9.09 -11.74
C PRO A 72 -5.97 10.25 -12.23
N ALA A 73 -5.40 10.12 -13.43
CA ALA A 73 -4.34 10.99 -13.95
C ALA A 73 -4.69 12.48 -14.14
N ASP A 74 -5.90 12.90 -13.79
CA ASP A 74 -6.42 14.26 -14.02
C ASP A 74 -6.15 15.23 -12.84
N GLU A 75 -5.53 14.76 -11.75
CA GLU A 75 -5.16 15.59 -10.58
C GLU A 75 -3.64 15.75 -10.41
N ILE A 76 -2.87 15.66 -11.50
CA ILE A 76 -1.47 16.08 -11.47
C ILE A 76 -1.43 17.61 -11.67
N MET A 77 -1.74 18.36 -10.61
CA MET A 77 -1.37 19.77 -10.53
C MET A 77 0.15 19.84 -10.35
N ILE A 78 0.87 19.93 -11.46
CA ILE A 78 2.28 20.33 -11.46
C ILE A 78 2.29 21.84 -11.23
N ASP A 79 2.29 22.29 -9.97
CA ASP A 79 2.63 23.68 -9.67
C ASP A 79 4.13 23.76 -9.41
N ASP A 80 4.86 23.87 -10.50
CA ASP A 80 6.29 24.19 -10.53
C ASP A 80 6.48 25.41 -11.44
N GLU A 81 5.76 26.51 -11.17
CA GLU A 81 6.04 27.82 -11.76
C GLU A 81 6.07 28.92 -10.69
N LEU A 82 7.29 29.42 -10.46
CA LEU A 82 7.58 30.66 -9.73
C LEU A 82 6.83 31.83 -10.40
N PRO A 83 6.19 32.75 -9.66
CA PRO A 83 5.45 33.84 -10.28
C PRO A 83 6.43 34.92 -10.74
N ASP A 84 6.58 35.06 -12.06
CA ASP A 84 7.16 36.24 -12.67
C ASP A 84 6.07 37.28 -12.97
N GLN A 85 6.42 38.53 -12.71
CA GLN A 85 5.51 39.66 -12.55
C GLN A 85 4.87 40.15 -13.86
N ASN A 86 3.73 40.82 -13.68
CA ASN A 86 3.05 41.75 -14.59
C ASN A 86 2.14 41.13 -15.65
N ASN A 87 0.84 41.36 -15.52
CA ASN A 87 0.12 42.26 -16.43
C ASN A 87 -1.29 42.57 -15.92
N GLU A 88 -1.56 43.87 -15.91
CA GLU A 88 -2.86 44.51 -15.70
C GLU A 88 -3.79 44.14 -16.86
N GLU A 89 -5.03 43.71 -16.59
CA GLU A 89 -6.17 44.03 -17.48
C GLU A 89 -7.51 43.80 -16.77
N GLU A 90 -8.32 44.85 -16.81
CA GLU A 90 -9.63 45.02 -16.18
C GLU A 90 -10.71 44.18 -16.87
N VAL A 91 -11.53 43.44 -16.11
CA VAL A 91 -12.88 43.06 -16.55
C VAL A 91 -13.91 43.28 -15.45
N SER A 92 -14.80 44.21 -15.78
CA SER A 92 -16.02 44.66 -15.12
C SER A 92 -17.03 43.53 -14.81
N GLY A 93 -17.57 43.54 -13.59
CA GLY A 93 -18.76 42.78 -13.18
C GLY A 93 -19.22 43.20 -11.78
N GLU A 94 -20.47 43.60 -11.65
CA GLU A 94 -21.04 44.39 -10.54
C GLU A 94 -21.13 43.67 -9.18
N ILE A 95 -20.82 44.41 -8.11
CA ILE A 95 -20.97 44.02 -6.69
C ILE A 95 -22.30 44.54 -6.14
N PRO A 96 -23.08 43.74 -5.37
CA PRO A 96 -23.95 44.29 -4.35
C PRO A 96 -23.22 44.39 -2.99
N LYS A 97 -23.03 45.64 -2.54
CA LYS A 97 -22.75 46.09 -1.16
C LYS A 97 -23.54 45.28 -0.10
N ALA A 98 -23.13 45.10 1.15
CA ALA A 98 -21.95 45.46 1.92
C ALA A 98 -22.06 44.76 3.29
N CYS A 99 -20.95 44.23 3.81
CA CYS A 99 -20.64 44.19 5.24
C CYS A 99 -19.12 44.28 5.39
N ASP A 100 -18.65 45.50 5.63
CA ASP A 100 -17.32 45.88 6.12
C ASP A 100 -17.32 45.61 7.65
N GLU A 101 -16.31 45.13 8.38
CA GLU A 101 -14.87 45.37 8.32
C GLU A 101 -14.11 44.30 9.16
N ASN A 102 -12.92 43.90 8.68
CA ASN A 102 -11.71 43.55 9.45
C ASN A 102 -11.63 42.24 10.24
N TYR A 103 -11.24 41.14 9.56
CA TYR A 103 -10.08 40.30 9.92
C TYR A 103 -9.65 39.57 8.65
N VAL A 104 -8.65 40.12 7.94
CA VAL A 104 -7.95 39.39 6.87
C VAL A 104 -6.95 38.48 7.57
N ASP A 105 -7.45 37.35 8.07
CA ASP A 105 -6.58 36.22 8.41
C ASP A 105 -6.27 35.54 7.10
N GLU A 106 -4.99 35.41 6.78
CA GLU A 106 -4.49 34.60 5.66
C GLU A 106 -5.06 33.20 5.82
N ILE A 107 -6.20 32.94 5.18
CA ILE A 107 -6.62 31.58 4.85
C ILE A 107 -5.59 31.08 3.84
N SER A 108 -4.45 30.62 4.38
CA SER A 108 -3.66 29.56 3.76
C SER A 108 -4.67 28.61 3.17
N GLU A 109 -4.66 28.47 1.86
CA GLU A 109 -5.48 27.50 1.15
C GLU A 109 -5.20 26.16 1.82
N PHE A 110 -6.11 25.75 2.71
CA PHE A 110 -6.13 24.41 3.25
C PHE A 110 -6.53 23.58 2.05
N GLU A 111 -5.53 23.09 1.33
CA GLU A 111 -5.67 22.06 0.32
C GLU A 111 -6.50 20.94 0.96
N TYR A 112 -7.73 20.81 0.50
CA TYR A 112 -8.67 19.81 1.01
C TYR A 112 -8.16 18.45 0.53
N PHE A 113 -7.30 17.83 1.34
CA PHE A 113 -6.97 16.44 1.16
C PHE A 113 -8.23 15.63 1.45
N GLU A 114 -8.89 15.16 0.40
CA GLU A 114 -9.98 14.21 0.54
C GLU A 114 -9.46 13.03 1.38
N PRO A 115 -10.16 12.64 2.47
CA PRO A 115 -9.60 11.87 3.59
C PRO A 115 -9.02 10.47 3.31
N ASP A 116 -8.91 10.06 2.05
CA ASP A 116 -8.51 8.72 1.61
C ASP A 116 -7.35 8.71 0.59
N HIS A 117 -6.62 9.82 0.46
CA HIS A 117 -5.49 9.93 -0.48
C HIS A 117 -4.14 9.55 0.11
N TYR A 118 -3.94 9.76 1.41
CA TYR A 118 -2.63 9.57 2.05
C TYR A 118 -2.75 8.72 3.30
N PHE A 119 -1.91 7.68 3.39
CA PHE A 119 -1.93 6.73 4.49
C PHE A 119 -0.55 6.61 5.12
N SER A 120 -0.47 6.65 6.44
CA SER A 120 0.76 6.37 7.17
C SER A 120 1.17 4.90 6.95
N LYS A 121 2.47 4.63 6.69
CA LYS A 121 3.00 3.25 6.57
C LYS A 121 2.69 2.41 7.80
N LYS A 122 2.57 3.02 8.99
CA LYS A 122 2.22 2.32 10.25
C LYS A 122 0.84 1.71 10.24
N ASP A 123 -0.06 2.24 9.42
CA ASP A 123 -1.46 1.82 9.35
C ASP A 123 -1.73 1.01 8.07
N CYS A 124 -0.66 0.71 7.33
CA CYS A 124 -0.70 -0.03 6.08
C CYS A 124 -0.01 -1.39 6.19
N LEU A 125 -0.46 -2.33 5.35
CA LEU A 125 0.19 -3.60 5.08
C LEU A 125 0.26 -3.83 3.56
N PRO A 126 1.31 -4.51 3.07
CA PRO A 126 1.44 -4.81 1.65
C PRO A 126 0.47 -5.90 1.22
N LEU A 127 -0.12 -5.76 0.03
CA LEU A 127 -0.74 -6.88 -0.69
C LEU A 127 0.31 -7.46 -1.65
N LEU A 128 1.22 -8.25 -1.07
CA LEU A 128 2.38 -8.79 -1.77
C LEU A 128 2.00 -9.60 -3.01
N SER A 129 2.67 -9.29 -4.12
CA SER A 129 2.64 -10.12 -5.33
C SER A 129 3.48 -11.38 -5.16
N ILE A 130 3.30 -12.34 -6.08
CA ILE A 130 4.17 -13.53 -6.19
C ILE A 130 5.65 -13.13 -6.23
N GLY A 131 6.00 -12.12 -7.04
CA GLY A 131 7.39 -11.65 -7.17
C GLY A 131 7.94 -11.08 -5.86
N GLN A 132 7.14 -10.26 -5.18
CA GLN A 132 7.54 -9.69 -3.89
C GLN A 132 7.71 -10.76 -2.81
N MET A 133 6.85 -11.77 -2.77
CA MET A 133 7.00 -12.89 -1.83
C MET A 133 8.26 -13.72 -2.10
N LEU A 134 8.57 -13.99 -3.38
CA LEU A 134 9.81 -14.70 -3.76
C LEU A 134 11.04 -13.91 -3.31
N GLU A 135 11.05 -12.60 -3.54
CA GLU A 135 12.13 -11.73 -3.12
C GLU A 135 12.29 -11.68 -1.60
N MET A 136 11.19 -11.53 -0.86
CA MET A 136 11.22 -11.56 0.61
C MET A 136 11.76 -12.89 1.13
N LEU A 137 11.25 -14.02 0.64
CA LEU A 137 11.73 -15.35 1.03
C LEU A 137 13.21 -15.56 0.72
N SER A 138 13.72 -14.99 -0.38
CA SER A 138 15.13 -15.07 -0.76
C SER A 138 16.06 -14.35 0.23
N ARG A 139 15.58 -13.28 0.88
CA ARG A 139 16.33 -12.49 1.87
C ARG A 139 16.23 -13.08 3.28
N LEU A 140 15.25 -13.95 3.51
CA LEU A 140 15.02 -14.62 4.80
C LEU A 140 15.88 -15.87 4.95
N LYS A 141 15.93 -16.39 6.19
CA LYS A 141 16.57 -17.69 6.49
C LYS A 141 16.06 -18.82 5.61
N TYR A 142 14.79 -18.75 5.21
CA TYR A 142 14.18 -19.71 4.30
C TYR A 142 14.95 -19.87 2.98
N GLY A 143 15.37 -18.75 2.38
CA GLY A 143 16.05 -18.73 1.08
C GLY A 143 17.57 -18.66 1.14
N GLN A 144 18.21 -18.66 2.32
CA GLN A 144 19.67 -18.51 2.47
C GLN A 144 20.50 -19.53 1.69
N HIS A 145 19.93 -20.71 1.45
CA HIS A 145 20.54 -21.80 0.69
C HIS A 145 19.78 -22.10 -0.60
N GLY A 146 18.95 -21.17 -1.05
CA GLY A 146 18.01 -21.33 -2.15
C GLY A 146 16.74 -22.09 -1.75
N PHE A 147 15.73 -21.96 -2.60
CA PHE A 147 14.49 -22.71 -2.53
C PHE A 147 13.97 -22.97 -3.95
N THR A 148 13.13 -23.98 -4.09
CA THR A 148 12.54 -24.41 -5.36
C THR A 148 11.03 -24.16 -5.31
N VAL A 149 10.49 -23.69 -6.43
CA VAL A 149 9.06 -23.61 -6.68
C VAL A 149 8.70 -24.63 -7.74
N SER A 150 7.81 -25.56 -7.42
CA SER A 150 7.33 -26.58 -8.36
C SER A 150 5.91 -26.27 -8.81
N LEU A 151 5.73 -26.23 -10.13
CA LEU A 151 4.44 -26.01 -10.76
C LEU A 151 3.85 -27.37 -11.16
N PRO A 152 2.60 -27.67 -10.79
CA PRO A 152 1.96 -28.92 -11.16
C PRO A 152 1.65 -28.96 -12.66
N PRO A 153 1.57 -30.16 -13.28
CA PRO A 153 1.19 -30.29 -14.67
C PRO A 153 -0.23 -29.79 -14.93
N ILE A 154 -0.46 -29.22 -16.12
CA ILE A 154 -1.78 -28.70 -16.51
C ILE A 154 -2.86 -29.80 -16.48
N LYS A 155 -2.48 -31.03 -16.82
CA LYS A 155 -3.34 -32.21 -16.72
C LYS A 155 -3.01 -32.97 -15.44
N ARG A 156 -3.72 -32.67 -14.37
CA ARG A 156 -3.55 -33.35 -13.08
C ARG A 156 -4.15 -34.76 -13.12
N LEU A 157 -3.39 -35.73 -12.65
CA LEU A 157 -3.85 -37.06 -12.29
C LEU A 157 -4.25 -37.08 -10.81
N ILE A 158 -5.05 -38.09 -10.43
CA ILE A 158 -5.42 -38.31 -9.03
C ILE A 158 -4.13 -38.62 -8.25
N GLY A 159 -3.83 -37.79 -7.25
CA GLY A 159 -2.62 -37.91 -6.41
C GLY A 159 -1.48 -36.98 -6.82
N ASP A 160 -1.61 -36.18 -7.88
CA ASP A 160 -0.63 -35.14 -8.19
C ASP A 160 -0.64 -34.06 -7.11
N LYS A 161 0.56 -33.65 -6.68
CA LYS A 161 0.74 -32.54 -5.75
C LYS A 161 0.28 -31.22 -6.37
N GLY A 162 -0.13 -30.29 -5.51
CA GLY A 162 -0.42 -28.90 -5.85
C GLY A 162 0.81 -28.10 -6.24
N TYR A 163 0.74 -26.78 -6.07
CA TYR A 163 1.92 -25.93 -6.14
C TYR A 163 2.75 -26.14 -4.88
N THR A 164 4.05 -26.35 -5.03
CA THR A 164 4.93 -26.57 -3.88
C THR A 164 6.07 -25.57 -3.83
N VAL A 165 6.38 -25.11 -2.61
CA VAL A 165 7.55 -24.29 -2.30
C VAL A 165 8.39 -25.05 -1.28
N THR A 166 9.64 -25.35 -1.64
CA THR A 166 10.52 -26.20 -0.82
C THR A 166 11.89 -25.57 -0.68
N ASN A 167 12.39 -25.41 0.55
CA ASN A 167 13.77 -24.95 0.77
C ASN A 167 14.77 -26.12 0.88
N SER A 168 16.06 -25.79 0.99
CA SER A 168 17.14 -26.77 1.15
C SER A 168 17.13 -27.54 2.47
N LEU A 169 16.24 -27.19 3.40
CA LEU A 169 16.07 -27.83 4.71
C LEU A 169 14.83 -28.75 4.74
N ASP A 170 14.32 -29.10 3.56
CA ASP A 170 13.12 -29.93 3.36
C ASP A 170 11.83 -29.35 3.99
N GLN A 171 11.76 -28.04 4.22
CA GLN A 171 10.50 -27.37 4.57
C GLN A 171 9.66 -27.16 3.32
N GLU A 172 8.61 -27.96 3.17
CA GLU A 172 7.70 -27.97 2.03
C GLU A 172 6.32 -27.38 2.40
N TYR A 173 5.84 -26.47 1.55
CA TYR A 173 4.49 -25.91 1.62
C TYR A 173 3.77 -26.24 0.32
N GLU A 174 2.66 -26.97 0.41
CA GLU A 174 1.84 -27.39 -0.72
C GLU A 174 0.46 -26.76 -0.63
N GLU A 175 0.03 -26.07 -1.69
CA GLU A 175 -1.29 -25.43 -1.78
C GLU A 175 -1.89 -25.55 -3.19
N GLU A 176 -3.19 -25.24 -3.32
CA GLU A 176 -3.88 -25.28 -4.61
C GLU A 176 -3.43 -24.18 -5.59
N GLU A 177 -3.00 -23.03 -5.07
CA GLU A 177 -2.47 -21.91 -5.84
C GLU A 177 -1.05 -21.53 -5.38
N LEU A 178 -0.21 -21.08 -6.33
CA LEU A 178 1.17 -20.66 -6.04
C LEU A 178 1.26 -19.50 -5.03
N CYS A 179 0.33 -18.53 -5.13
CA CYS A 179 0.29 -17.39 -4.22
C CYS A 179 0.14 -17.86 -2.76
N ASP A 180 -0.75 -18.82 -2.53
CA ASP A 180 -1.01 -19.35 -1.19
C ASP A 180 0.18 -20.16 -0.67
N ALA A 181 0.82 -20.98 -1.51
CA ALA A 181 2.00 -21.74 -1.10
C ALA A 181 3.15 -20.82 -0.65
N LEU A 182 3.41 -19.75 -1.40
CA LEU A 182 4.41 -18.73 -1.06
C LEU A 182 4.03 -17.98 0.21
N TRP A 183 2.75 -17.62 0.36
CA TRP A 183 2.25 -16.95 1.54
C TRP A 183 2.36 -17.83 2.80
N SER A 184 1.99 -19.11 2.69
CA SER A 184 2.13 -20.10 3.75
C SER A 184 3.59 -20.26 4.19
N ALA A 185 4.54 -20.28 3.25
CA ALA A 185 5.96 -20.27 3.56
C ALA A 185 6.36 -18.98 4.31
N LEU A 186 6.03 -17.81 3.74
CA LEU A 186 6.43 -16.51 4.29
C LEU A 186 5.89 -16.28 5.71
N LYS A 187 4.62 -16.65 5.95
CA LYS A 187 3.95 -16.54 7.27
C LYS A 187 4.72 -17.16 8.42
N THR A 188 5.51 -18.21 8.17
CA THR A 188 6.30 -18.88 9.22
C THR A 188 7.53 -18.11 9.66
N PHE A 189 7.89 -17.05 8.91
CA PHE A 189 9.00 -16.14 9.19
C PHE A 189 8.54 -14.72 9.50
N LEU A 190 7.22 -14.48 9.48
CA LEU A 190 6.60 -13.28 10.02
C LEU A 190 6.50 -13.36 11.54
#